data_AF-A0A9P5B4F0-F1
#
_entry.id   AF-A0A9P5B4F0-F1
#
_cell.length_a   1.000
_cell.length_b   1.000
_cell.length_c   1.000
_cell.angle_alpha   90.00
_cell.angle_beta   90.00
_cell.angle_gamma   90.00
#
_symmetry.space_group_name_H-M   'P 1'
#
loop_
_entity.id
_entity.type
_entity.pdbx_description
1 polymer ?
#
loop_
_entity_poly.entity_id
_entity_poly.type
_entity_poly.pdbx_seq_one_letter_code
_entity_poly.pdbx_strand_id
1 'polypeptide(L)'
;MASFMADNSSSPSNSWPLDQFVQDPGYLAYQEELRFLIFNTAQTAAPSREASPTLGNYGPTDEELAAQAQTKTALASGRRLEYLKNYVVQLDMFDSNGAFTVQVPVLARSCPALLYAMLALSARQMERKEARQHSFDSLELYQEAIRLLNPLPQAVFWCYARMDLCGALISDGTQGTLVPLDNWLPPGSDPNSAADIFRDHRSPDMHANYSVYLCSKVCELIADRTHYVELGENNGCDSATFERR
;
A
#
# COMPACT_ATOMS: atom_id res chain seq x y z
N MET A 1 42.40 -11.10 50.09
CA MET A 1 41.80 -12.40 49.72
C MET A 1 40.40 -12.11 49.22
N ALA A 2 40.30 -11.76 47.93
CA ALA A 2 39.05 -11.37 47.29
C ALA A 2 38.54 -12.59 46.50
N SER A 3 37.37 -13.10 46.87
CA SER A 3 36.71 -14.19 46.15
C SER A 3 35.65 -13.58 45.23
N PHE A 4 35.84 -13.77 43.93
CA PHE A 4 34.85 -13.51 42.90
C PHE A 4 33.68 -14.49 43.07
N MET A 5 32.45 -13.98 43.16
CA MET A 5 31.23 -14.76 42.93
C MET A 5 30.93 -14.68 41.43
N ALA A 6 30.85 -15.83 40.77
CA ALA A 6 30.30 -15.96 39.43
C ALA A 6 28.78 -16.18 39.55
N ASP A 7 28.02 -15.26 38.97
CA ASP A 7 26.57 -15.36 38.82
C ASP A 7 26.21 -16.53 37.91
N ASN A 8 25.32 -17.41 38.37
CA ASN A 8 24.64 -18.39 37.55
C ASN A 8 23.20 -17.89 37.31
N SER A 9 23.06 -16.88 36.44
CA SER A 9 21.77 -16.41 35.94
C SER A 9 21.41 -17.14 34.65
N SER A 10 20.79 -18.30 34.78
CA SER A 10 20.08 -18.94 33.66
C SER A 10 18.76 -18.18 33.42
N SER A 11 18.74 -17.35 32.38
CA SER A 11 17.51 -16.70 31.87
C SER A 11 16.46 -17.76 31.46
N PRO A 12 15.16 -17.57 31.76
CA PRO A 12 14.09 -18.49 31.36
C PRO A 12 13.67 -18.33 29.89
N SER A 13 14.56 -17.85 29.02
CA SER A 13 14.26 -17.45 27.64
C SER A 13 14.42 -18.56 26.59
N ASN A 14 14.67 -19.81 27.00
CA ASN A 14 14.78 -20.91 26.04
C ASN A 14 13.52 -21.79 26.05
N SER A 15 12.95 -21.89 24.84
CA SER A 15 12.00 -22.87 24.33
C SER A 15 10.50 -22.54 24.44
N TRP A 16 10.03 -21.60 23.60
CA TRP A 16 8.96 -22.01 22.71
C TRP A 16 9.62 -22.88 21.64
N PRO A 17 9.36 -24.20 21.59
CA PRO A 17 10.01 -25.05 20.61
C PRO A 17 9.33 -24.79 19.26
N LEU A 18 9.85 -23.81 18.51
CA LEU A 18 9.51 -23.57 17.11
C LEU A 18 9.59 -24.88 16.30
N ASP A 19 10.52 -25.77 16.68
CA ASP A 19 10.69 -27.12 16.13
C ASP A 19 9.48 -28.05 16.33
N GLN A 20 8.65 -27.84 17.35
CA GLN A 20 7.50 -28.71 17.63
C GLN A 20 6.29 -28.40 16.74
N PHE A 21 6.17 -27.14 16.29
CA PHE A 21 5.15 -26.70 15.34
C PHE A 21 5.54 -27.04 13.89
N VAL A 22 6.85 -27.00 13.56
CA VAL A 22 7.39 -27.39 12.25
C VAL A 22 7.23 -28.90 11.98
N GLN A 23 7.14 -29.72 13.03
CA GLN A 23 6.95 -31.17 12.93
C GLN A 23 5.47 -31.60 12.92
N ASP A 24 4.53 -30.65 13.08
CA ASP A 24 3.10 -30.97 13.00
C ASP A 24 2.74 -31.43 11.58
N PRO A 25 2.13 -32.62 11.41
CA PRO A 25 1.73 -33.12 10.09
C PRO A 25 0.76 -32.18 9.38
N GLY A 26 -0.06 -31.43 10.14
CA GLY A 26 -0.95 -30.40 9.61
C GLY A 26 -0.16 -29.22 9.05
N TYR A 27 0.78 -28.67 9.81
CA TYR A 27 1.68 -27.61 9.36
C TYR A 27 2.45 -27.98 8.09
N LEU A 28 3.05 -29.18 8.03
CA LEU A 28 3.78 -29.64 6.85
C LEU A 28 2.84 -29.81 5.64
N ALA A 29 1.63 -30.34 5.83
CA ALA A 29 0.64 -30.44 4.77
C ALA A 29 0.21 -29.06 4.25
N TYR A 30 -0.03 -28.08 5.14
CA TYR A 30 -0.36 -26.71 4.75
C TYR A 30 0.83 -25.99 4.11
N GLN A 31 2.06 -26.24 4.56
CA GLN A 31 3.26 -25.69 3.97
C GLN A 31 3.48 -26.26 2.55
N GLU A 32 3.28 -27.56 2.36
CA GLU A 32 3.34 -28.19 1.03
C GLU A 32 2.22 -27.70 0.12
N GLU A 33 1.00 -27.54 0.64
CA GLU A 33 -0.14 -27.00 -0.10
C GLU A 33 0.09 -25.54 -0.50
N LEU A 34 0.55 -24.68 0.43
CA LEU A 34 0.91 -23.30 0.14
C LEU A 34 2.06 -23.23 -0.87
N ARG A 35 3.08 -24.07 -0.73
CA ARG A 35 4.21 -24.15 -1.65
C ARG A 35 3.73 -24.59 -3.03
N PHE A 36 2.86 -25.59 -3.11
CA PHE A 36 2.21 -26.03 -4.35
C PHE A 36 1.37 -24.92 -4.97
N LEU A 37 0.64 -24.16 -4.17
CA LEU A 37 -0.16 -23.01 -4.62
C LEU A 37 0.74 -21.88 -5.15
N ILE A 38 1.85 -21.57 -4.48
CA ILE A 38 2.83 -20.56 -4.92
C ILE A 38 3.47 -21.01 -6.24
N PHE A 39 3.90 -22.26 -6.36
CA PHE A 39 4.50 -22.76 -7.60
C PHE A 39 3.48 -22.84 -8.73
N ASN A 40 2.27 -23.32 -8.48
CA ASN A 40 1.22 -23.31 -9.50
C ASN A 40 0.81 -21.89 -9.88
N THR A 41 0.70 -20.96 -8.93
CA THR A 41 0.37 -19.57 -9.21
C THR A 41 1.49 -18.87 -9.98
N ALA A 42 2.76 -19.21 -9.71
CA ALA A 42 3.91 -18.71 -10.48
C ALA A 42 4.02 -19.34 -11.88
N GLN A 43 3.54 -20.58 -12.05
CA GLN A 43 3.52 -21.29 -13.34
C GLN A 43 2.29 -20.95 -14.18
N THR A 44 1.15 -20.67 -13.56
CA THR A 44 0.02 -20.04 -14.23
C THR A 44 0.40 -18.59 -14.44
N ALA A 45 0.72 -18.22 -15.69
CA ALA A 45 0.69 -16.84 -16.12
C ALA A 45 -0.77 -16.32 -16.13
N ALA A 46 -1.49 -16.46 -15.02
CA ALA A 46 -2.70 -15.71 -14.76
C ALA A 46 -2.25 -14.24 -14.74
N PRO A 47 -2.72 -13.41 -15.67
CA PRO A 47 -2.26 -12.04 -15.75
C PRO A 47 -2.63 -11.33 -14.44
N SER A 48 -1.63 -10.95 -13.63
CA SER A 48 -1.82 -9.96 -12.54
C SER A 48 -1.90 -8.53 -13.09
N ARG A 49 -1.98 -8.40 -14.41
CA ARG A 49 -2.23 -7.18 -15.16
C ARG A 49 -3.38 -7.51 -16.08
N GLU A 50 -4.47 -6.75 -16.02
CA GLU A 50 -5.43 -6.73 -17.11
C GLU A 50 -4.67 -6.66 -18.45
N ALA A 51 -5.07 -7.48 -19.41
CA ALA A 51 -4.44 -7.53 -20.72
C ALA A 51 -4.38 -6.10 -21.32
N SER A 52 -3.25 -5.72 -21.91
CA SER A 52 -3.22 -4.53 -22.77
C SER A 52 -4.31 -4.70 -23.84
N PRO A 53 -5.26 -3.76 -23.97
CA PRO A 53 -6.36 -3.93 -24.90
C PRO A 53 -5.78 -4.08 -26.31
N THR A 54 -6.10 -5.22 -26.94
CA THR A 54 -5.84 -5.45 -28.36
C THR A 54 -6.47 -4.33 -29.17
N LEU A 55 -5.76 -3.88 -30.21
CA LEU A 55 -6.18 -2.83 -31.14
C LEU A 55 -7.40 -3.28 -31.98
N GLY A 56 -8.56 -3.41 -31.32
CA GLY A 56 -9.85 -3.55 -31.96
C GLY A 56 -10.37 -2.16 -32.30
N ASN A 57 -10.89 -1.99 -33.52
CA ASN A 57 -11.38 -0.74 -34.11
C ASN A 57 -12.67 -0.20 -33.44
N TYR A 58 -12.71 -0.16 -32.12
CA TYR A 58 -13.75 0.46 -31.34
C TYR A 58 -13.37 1.93 -31.14
N GLY A 59 -14.31 2.84 -31.38
CA GLY A 59 -14.14 4.26 -31.05
C GLY A 59 -13.84 4.44 -29.56
N PRO A 60 -13.37 5.63 -29.15
CA PRO A 60 -13.06 5.90 -27.75
C PRO A 60 -14.27 5.57 -26.86
N THR A 61 -14.03 4.92 -25.73
CA THR A 61 -15.09 4.54 -24.78
C THR A 61 -15.71 5.78 -24.13
N ASP A 62 -16.93 5.69 -23.60
CA ASP A 62 -17.57 6.82 -22.90
C ASP A 62 -16.70 7.37 -21.75
N GLU A 63 -15.97 6.48 -21.07
CA GLU A 63 -14.98 6.85 -20.04
C GLU A 63 -13.81 7.64 -20.62
N GLU A 64 -13.30 7.24 -21.79
CA GLU A 64 -12.20 7.94 -22.47
C GLU A 64 -12.64 9.31 -23.01
N LEU A 65 -13.88 9.44 -23.51
CA LEU A 65 -14.46 10.75 -23.86
C LEU A 65 -14.61 11.65 -22.63
N ALA A 66 -15.10 11.11 -21.50
CA ALA A 66 -15.25 11.86 -20.25
C ALA A 66 -13.89 12.33 -19.72
N ALA A 67 -12.88 11.45 -19.74
CA ALA A 67 -11.51 11.77 -19.38
C ALA A 67 -10.92 12.88 -20.26
N GLN A 68 -11.12 12.80 -21.59
CA GLN A 68 -10.69 13.85 -22.51
C GLN A 68 -11.41 15.19 -22.28
N ALA A 69 -12.71 15.16 -21.99
CA ALA A 69 -13.49 16.36 -21.65
C ALA A 69 -12.98 17.00 -20.35
N GLN A 70 -12.64 16.19 -19.34
CA GLN A 70 -12.06 16.66 -18.09
C GLN A 70 -10.68 17.29 -18.31
N THR A 71 -9.79 16.64 -19.06
CA THR A 71 -8.48 17.18 -19.47
C THR A 71 -8.63 18.52 -20.19
N LYS A 72 -9.56 18.61 -21.15
CA LYS A 72 -9.84 19.85 -21.89
C LYS A 72 -10.32 20.97 -20.97
N THR A 73 -11.16 20.63 -20.00
CA THR A 73 -11.67 21.58 -18.98
C THR A 73 -10.53 22.04 -18.07
N ALA A 74 -9.66 21.14 -17.63
CA ALA A 74 -8.50 21.48 -16.81
C ALA A 74 -7.55 22.44 -17.55
N LEU A 75 -7.33 22.26 -18.85
CA LEU A 75 -6.47 23.10 -19.68
C LEU A 75 -7.10 24.43 -20.12
N ALA A 76 -8.41 24.63 -19.90
CA ALA A 76 -9.06 25.91 -20.18
C ALA A 76 -8.55 27.05 -19.28
N SER A 77 -7.90 26.71 -18.15
CA SER A 77 -7.23 27.67 -17.28
C SER A 77 -5.90 28.13 -17.89
N GLY A 78 -5.75 29.43 -18.14
CA GLY A 78 -4.51 30.02 -18.68
C GLY A 78 -3.27 29.67 -17.86
N ARG A 79 -3.37 29.67 -16.52
CA ARG A 79 -2.27 29.27 -15.62
C ARG A 79 -1.86 27.81 -15.80
N ARG A 80 -2.84 26.90 -15.93
CA ARG A 80 -2.53 25.47 -16.13
C ARG A 80 -1.89 25.22 -17.50
N LEU A 81 -2.31 25.97 -18.52
CA LEU A 81 -1.66 25.93 -19.83
C LEU A 81 -0.21 26.43 -19.77
N GLU A 82 0.08 27.45 -18.96
CA GLU A 82 1.46 27.91 -18.71
C GLU A 82 2.31 26.83 -18.06
N TYR A 83 1.78 26.10 -17.06
CA TYR A 83 2.49 24.97 -16.47
C TYR A 83 2.79 23.88 -17.48
N LEU A 84 1.85 23.52 -18.36
CA LEU A 84 2.09 22.52 -19.40
C LEU A 84 3.16 22.99 -20.39
N LYS A 85 3.15 24.27 -20.79
CA LYS A 85 4.20 24.83 -21.65
C LYS A 85 5.57 24.77 -20.97
N ASN A 86 5.65 25.14 -19.69
CA ASN A 86 6.90 25.08 -18.94
C ASN A 86 7.40 23.64 -18.81
N TYR A 87 6.52 22.67 -18.57
CA TYR A 87 6.87 21.24 -18.52
C TYR A 87 7.59 20.78 -19.80
N VAL A 88 7.00 21.08 -20.97
CA VAL A 88 7.59 20.68 -22.27
C VAL A 88 8.96 21.32 -22.47
N VAL A 89 9.07 22.64 -22.22
CA VAL A 89 10.33 23.37 -22.42
C VAL A 89 11.43 22.88 -21.47
N GLN A 90 11.10 22.56 -20.21
CA GLN A 90 12.10 22.12 -19.23
C GLN A 90 12.62 20.70 -19.53
N LEU A 91 11.76 19.80 -20.02
CA LEU A 91 12.16 18.41 -20.27
C LEU A 91 12.74 18.17 -21.66
N ASP A 92 12.56 19.08 -22.61
CA ASP A 92 13.11 18.99 -23.98
C ASP A 92 14.62 18.65 -23.98
N MET A 93 15.38 19.30 -23.11
CA MET A 93 16.83 19.07 -22.99
C MET A 93 17.21 17.68 -22.45
N PHE A 94 16.27 16.96 -21.82
CA PHE A 94 16.47 15.64 -21.22
C PHE A 94 15.73 14.53 -21.97
N ASP A 95 15.09 14.85 -23.10
CA ASP A 95 14.12 13.97 -23.74
C ASP A 95 14.50 13.60 -25.18
N SER A 96 15.65 12.94 -25.32
CA SER A 96 16.20 12.55 -26.63
C SER A 96 15.24 11.72 -27.49
N ASN A 97 14.31 11.01 -26.86
CA ASN A 97 13.35 10.12 -27.51
C ASN A 97 11.93 10.70 -27.60
N GLY A 98 11.72 11.96 -27.19
CA GLY A 98 10.39 12.60 -27.21
C GLY A 98 9.38 11.96 -26.24
N ALA A 99 9.83 11.18 -25.26
CA ALA A 99 8.97 10.50 -24.31
C ALA A 99 8.22 11.50 -23.42
N PHE A 100 8.91 12.48 -22.85
CA PHE A 100 8.33 13.46 -21.92
C PHE A 100 7.69 14.65 -22.63
N THR A 101 8.19 15.06 -23.79
CA THR A 101 7.70 16.22 -24.55
C THR A 101 6.57 15.88 -25.51
N VAL A 102 6.45 14.61 -25.93
CA VAL A 102 5.43 14.16 -26.89
C VAL A 102 4.58 13.04 -26.32
N GLN A 103 5.17 11.90 -25.93
CA GLN A 103 4.40 10.71 -25.58
C GLN A 103 3.58 10.90 -24.29
N VAL A 104 4.19 11.42 -23.23
CA VAL A 104 3.54 11.67 -21.95
C VAL A 104 2.38 12.69 -22.09
N PRO A 105 2.54 13.84 -22.77
CA PRO A 105 1.42 14.73 -23.08
C PRO A 105 0.30 14.09 -23.90
N VAL A 106 0.62 13.18 -24.83
CA VAL A 106 -0.39 12.45 -25.59
C VAL A 106 -1.19 11.52 -24.67
N LEU A 107 -0.53 10.78 -23.79
CA LEU A 107 -1.19 9.93 -22.78
C LEU A 107 -2.04 10.75 -21.81
N ALA A 108 -1.56 11.94 -21.41
CA ALA A 108 -2.28 12.83 -20.51
C ALA A 108 -3.60 13.34 -21.10
N ARG A 109 -3.80 13.28 -22.43
CA ARG A 109 -5.07 13.67 -23.05
C ARG A 109 -6.25 12.82 -22.58
N SER A 110 -6.03 11.52 -22.41
CA SER A 110 -7.04 10.56 -21.92
C SER A 110 -6.80 10.12 -20.47
N CYS A 111 -5.78 10.66 -19.80
CA CYS A 111 -5.49 10.38 -18.40
C CYS A 111 -5.40 11.68 -17.57
N PRO A 112 -6.52 12.15 -17.01
CA PRO A 112 -6.57 13.35 -16.18
C PRO A 112 -5.59 13.32 -15.01
N ALA A 113 -5.46 12.17 -14.32
CA ALA A 113 -4.49 11.99 -13.25
C ALA A 113 -3.05 12.32 -13.68
N LEU A 114 -2.63 11.82 -14.84
CA LEU A 114 -1.32 12.10 -15.40
C LEU A 114 -1.16 13.58 -15.77
N LEU A 115 -2.19 14.20 -16.36
CA LEU A 115 -2.19 15.63 -16.64
C LEU A 115 -1.95 16.42 -15.34
N TYR A 116 -2.75 16.19 -14.29
CA TYR A 116 -2.61 16.91 -13.03
C TYR A 116 -1.23 16.69 -12.39
N ALA A 117 -0.65 15.49 -12.48
CA ALA A 117 0.71 15.22 -12.03
C ALA A 117 1.77 16.03 -12.80
N MET A 118 1.67 16.10 -14.13
CA MET A 118 2.56 16.93 -14.95
C MET A 118 2.46 18.42 -14.58
N LEU A 119 1.24 18.91 -14.40
CA LEU A 119 0.98 20.29 -14.00
C LEU A 119 1.54 20.59 -12.60
N ALA A 120 1.34 19.68 -11.64
CA ALA A 120 1.87 19.81 -10.28
C ALA A 120 3.40 19.89 -10.26
N LEU A 121 4.08 19.02 -11.03
CA LEU A 121 5.54 19.03 -11.18
C LEU A 121 6.04 20.37 -11.73
N SER A 122 5.44 20.86 -12.81
CA SER A 122 5.84 22.12 -13.45
C SER A 122 5.53 23.33 -12.57
N ALA A 123 4.35 23.37 -11.94
CA ALA A 123 3.97 24.40 -10.99
C ALA A 123 4.99 24.47 -9.83
N ARG A 124 5.37 23.31 -9.29
CA ARG A 124 6.37 23.23 -8.23
C ARG A 124 7.75 23.75 -8.66
N GLN A 125 8.15 23.48 -9.89
CA GLN A 125 9.39 24.01 -10.43
C GLN A 125 9.34 25.53 -10.58
N MET A 126 8.25 26.08 -11.11
CA MET A 126 8.07 27.52 -11.27
C MET A 126 8.04 28.24 -9.92
N GLU A 127 7.31 27.71 -8.94
CA GLU A 127 7.29 28.22 -7.56
C GLU A 127 8.70 28.34 -6.97
N ARG A 128 9.53 27.31 -7.17
CA ARG A 128 10.93 27.29 -6.69
C ARG A 128 11.83 28.25 -7.46
N LYS A 129 11.62 28.42 -8.76
CA LYS A 129 12.43 29.29 -9.63
C LYS A 129 12.12 30.78 -9.43
N GLU A 130 10.85 31.12 -9.23
CA GLU A 130 10.38 32.51 -9.18
C GLU A 130 10.39 33.13 -7.77
N ALA A 131 10.77 32.36 -6.74
CA ALA A 131 10.71 32.77 -5.32
C ALA A 131 9.33 33.35 -4.91
N ARG A 132 8.27 33.03 -5.66
CA ARG A 132 6.90 33.47 -5.37
C ARG A 132 6.40 32.68 -4.17
N GLN A 133 6.45 33.33 -3.00
CA GLN A 133 6.27 32.69 -1.70
C GLN A 133 4.88 32.09 -1.41
N HIS A 134 3.87 32.22 -2.27
CA HIS A 134 2.48 31.90 -1.87
C HIS A 134 1.56 31.27 -2.94
N SER A 135 2.10 30.66 -4.00
CA SER A 135 1.28 29.78 -4.85
C SER A 135 1.13 28.43 -4.16
N PHE A 136 -0.11 28.05 -3.84
CA PHE A 136 -0.47 26.68 -3.45
C PHE A 136 -0.95 25.85 -4.65
N ASP A 137 -0.80 26.37 -5.87
CA ASP A 137 -1.29 25.73 -7.09
C ASP A 137 -0.67 24.33 -7.26
N SER A 138 0.62 24.15 -6.96
CA SER A 138 1.26 22.84 -7.04
C SER A 138 0.65 21.81 -6.07
N LEU A 139 0.25 22.24 -4.88
CA LEU A 139 -0.36 21.38 -3.87
C LEU A 139 -1.78 20.95 -4.30
N GLU A 140 -2.59 21.89 -4.77
CA GLU A 140 -3.94 21.60 -5.26
C GLU A 140 -3.91 20.65 -6.47
N LEU A 141 -3.00 20.89 -7.41
CA LEU A 141 -2.82 20.02 -8.59
C LEU A 141 -2.36 18.62 -8.19
N TYR A 142 -1.47 18.51 -7.19
CA TYR A 142 -0.99 17.23 -6.69
C TYR A 142 -2.10 16.44 -5.98
N GLN A 143 -2.91 17.11 -5.16
CA GLN A 143 -4.07 16.49 -4.50
C GLN A 143 -5.10 15.99 -5.52
N GLU A 144 -5.38 16.76 -6.56
CA GLU A 144 -6.32 16.34 -7.61
C GLU A 144 -5.76 15.17 -8.45
N ALA A 145 -4.44 15.15 -8.72
CA ALA A 145 -3.79 14.01 -9.35
C ALA A 145 -3.98 12.72 -8.53
N ILE A 146 -3.76 12.78 -7.22
CA ILE A 146 -3.98 11.65 -6.31
C ILE A 146 -5.44 11.21 -6.30
N ARG A 147 -6.37 12.17 -6.20
CA ARG A 147 -7.81 11.89 -6.17
C ARG A 147 -8.28 11.12 -7.40
N LEU A 148 -7.71 11.45 -8.56
CA LEU A 148 -8.05 10.84 -9.86
C LEU A 148 -7.39 9.48 -10.10
N LEU A 149 -6.40 9.11 -9.29
CA LEU A 149 -5.72 7.82 -9.42
C LEU A 149 -6.51 6.64 -8.85
N ASN A 150 -7.72 6.82 -8.29
CA ASN A 150 -8.60 5.74 -7.79
C ASN A 150 -8.80 4.67 -8.87
N PRO A 151 -8.09 3.52 -8.82
CA PRO A 151 -7.94 2.65 -7.64
C PRO A 151 -6.54 2.59 -6.96
N LEU A 152 -5.57 3.39 -7.40
CA LEU A 152 -4.20 3.41 -6.87
C LEU A 152 -4.10 3.70 -5.37
N PRO A 153 -4.93 4.54 -4.71
CA PRO A 153 -4.86 4.70 -3.26
C PRO A 153 -5.12 3.40 -2.51
N GLN A 154 -6.03 2.56 -3.02
CA GLN A 154 -6.29 1.23 -2.46
C GLN A 154 -5.11 0.30 -2.74
N ALA A 155 -4.59 0.26 -3.98
CA ALA A 155 -3.44 -0.57 -4.30
C ALA A 155 -2.18 -0.19 -3.49
N VAL A 156 -1.89 1.11 -3.36
CA VAL A 156 -0.76 1.64 -2.58
C VAL A 156 -0.95 1.39 -1.09
N PHE A 157 -2.17 1.56 -0.57
CA PHE A 157 -2.50 1.16 0.81
C PHE A 157 -2.18 -0.31 1.03
N TRP A 158 -2.65 -1.19 0.15
CA TRP A 158 -2.46 -2.64 0.27
C TRP A 158 -1.00 -3.09 0.03
N CYS A 159 -0.21 -2.32 -0.73
CA CYS A 159 1.23 -2.50 -0.81
C CYS A 159 1.91 -2.11 0.51
N TYR A 160 1.57 -0.95 1.06
CA TYR A 160 2.12 -0.48 2.34
C TYR A 160 1.75 -1.43 3.49
N ALA A 161 0.49 -1.81 3.59
CA ALA A 161 -0.06 -2.78 4.55
C ALA A 161 0.73 -4.10 4.55
N ARG A 162 1.09 -4.63 3.38
CA ARG A 162 1.91 -5.85 3.28
C ARG A 162 3.34 -5.63 3.72
N MET A 163 3.94 -4.48 3.41
CA MET A 163 5.29 -4.14 3.88
C MET A 163 5.33 -3.96 5.41
N ASP A 164 4.32 -3.30 5.94
CA ASP A 164 4.13 -3.04 7.37
C ASP A 164 3.95 -4.35 8.16
N LEU A 165 3.10 -5.26 7.66
CA LEU A 165 2.93 -6.60 8.22
C LEU A 165 4.25 -7.37 8.29
N CYS A 166 5.07 -7.34 7.23
CA CYS A 166 6.38 -7.97 7.26
C CYS A 166 7.29 -7.37 8.34
N GLY A 167 7.22 -6.05 8.55
CA GLY A 167 7.92 -5.38 9.65
C GLY A 167 7.47 -5.88 11.02
N ALA A 168 6.15 -5.98 11.24
CA ALA A 168 5.58 -6.50 12.48
C ALA A 168 5.99 -7.97 12.73
N LEU A 169 5.98 -8.81 11.70
CA LEU A 169 6.40 -10.22 11.80
C LEU A 169 7.88 -10.36 12.17
N ILE A 170 8.76 -9.55 11.57
CA ILE A 170 10.21 -9.60 11.84
C ILE A 170 10.54 -9.04 13.23
N SER A 171 9.65 -8.25 13.82
CA SER A 171 9.81 -7.73 15.17
C SER A 171 9.71 -8.81 16.26
N ASP A 172 9.33 -10.05 15.91
CA ASP A 172 9.17 -11.18 16.83
C ASP A 172 8.23 -10.85 18.01
N GLY A 173 7.12 -10.16 17.70
CA GLY A 173 6.13 -9.78 18.71
C GLY A 173 6.54 -8.60 19.59
N THR A 174 7.63 -7.89 19.28
CA THR A 174 7.98 -6.65 20.00
C THR A 174 7.28 -5.41 19.44
N GLN A 175 6.73 -5.46 18.23
CA GLN A 175 5.99 -4.36 17.59
C GLN A 175 4.80 -4.90 16.77
N GLY A 176 3.67 -4.19 16.81
CA GLY A 176 2.54 -4.40 15.91
C GLY A 176 2.72 -3.72 14.55
N THR A 177 1.68 -3.74 13.71
CA THR A 177 1.66 -2.96 12.47
C THR A 177 1.52 -1.46 12.75
N LEU A 178 2.18 -0.63 11.95
CA LEU A 178 2.12 0.83 12.05
C LEU A 178 0.76 1.41 11.65
N VAL A 179 0.04 0.79 10.70
CA VAL A 179 -1.33 1.19 10.37
C VAL A 179 -2.31 0.51 11.33
N PRO A 180 -3.05 1.27 12.17
CA PRO A 180 -4.04 0.70 13.08
C PRO A 180 -5.12 -0.09 12.33
N LEU A 181 -5.51 -1.27 12.82
CA LEU A 181 -6.47 -2.16 12.15
C LEU A 181 -7.81 -1.49 11.81
N ASP A 182 -8.28 -0.55 12.63
CA ASP A 182 -9.52 0.20 12.39
C ASP A 182 -9.49 0.98 11.06
N ASN A 183 -8.31 1.40 10.63
CA ASN A 183 -8.12 2.15 9.38
C ASN A 183 -8.12 1.25 8.14
N TRP A 184 -8.16 -0.07 8.30
CA TRP A 184 -8.22 -1.04 7.21
C TRP A 184 -9.66 -1.37 6.83
N LEU A 185 -10.63 -0.97 7.67
CA LEU A 185 -12.06 -1.15 7.47
C LEU A 185 -12.73 0.19 7.09
N PRO A 186 -13.93 0.15 6.48
CA PRO A 186 -14.71 1.35 6.27
C PRO A 186 -14.95 2.10 7.60
N PRO A 187 -14.92 3.45 7.62
CA PRO A 187 -15.08 4.22 8.85
C PRO A 187 -16.37 3.86 9.60
N GLY A 188 -16.26 3.59 10.90
CA GLY A 188 -17.40 3.23 11.76
C GLY A 188 -17.84 1.77 11.68
N SER A 189 -17.08 0.91 10.98
CA SER A 189 -17.31 -0.53 10.97
C SER A 189 -16.91 -1.18 12.30
N ASP A 190 -17.65 -2.21 12.71
CA ASP A 190 -17.27 -3.08 13.82
C ASP A 190 -16.13 -4.02 13.37
N PRO A 191 -15.01 -4.12 14.09
CA PRO A 191 -13.96 -5.10 13.77
C PRO A 191 -14.45 -6.55 13.68
N ASN A 192 -15.53 -6.90 14.41
CA ASN A 192 -16.12 -8.24 14.34
C ASN A 192 -16.83 -8.52 13.00
N SER A 193 -17.25 -7.48 12.27
CA SER A 193 -17.88 -7.62 10.94
C SER A 193 -16.87 -7.58 9.79
N ALA A 194 -15.56 -7.45 10.08
CA ALA A 194 -14.51 -7.44 9.07
C ALA A 194 -14.62 -8.62 8.09
N ALA A 195 -14.88 -9.81 8.63
CA ALA A 195 -15.06 -11.03 7.85
C ALA A 195 -16.12 -10.88 6.74
N ASP A 196 -17.27 -10.29 7.08
CA ASP A 196 -18.38 -10.10 6.14
C ASP A 196 -18.04 -8.99 5.14
N ILE A 197 -17.44 -7.88 5.61
CA ILE A 197 -17.01 -6.76 4.76
C ILE A 197 -16.06 -7.20 3.64
N PHE A 198 -15.07 -8.03 3.97
CA PHE A 198 -14.12 -8.53 2.99
C PHE A 198 -14.73 -9.58 2.05
N ARG A 199 -15.63 -10.43 2.55
CA ARG A 199 -16.29 -11.49 1.75
C ARG A 199 -17.35 -10.94 0.81
N ASP A 200 -18.02 -9.85 1.17
CA ASP A 200 -19.11 -9.24 0.39
C ASP A 200 -18.64 -8.79 -1.00
N HIS A 201 -17.38 -8.39 -1.14
CA HIS A 201 -16.84 -7.86 -2.39
C HIS A 201 -16.51 -8.94 -3.45
N ARG A 202 -16.64 -10.24 -3.12
CA ARG A 202 -16.48 -11.43 -4.00
C ARG A 202 -15.33 -11.38 -5.03
N SER A 203 -14.28 -10.60 -4.78
CA SER A 203 -13.08 -10.55 -5.61
C SER A 203 -11.96 -11.37 -4.98
N PRO A 204 -11.12 -12.05 -5.78
CA PRO A 204 -9.94 -12.74 -5.28
C PRO A 204 -9.02 -11.83 -4.45
N ASP A 205 -8.85 -10.57 -4.88
CA ASP A 205 -8.03 -9.57 -4.19
C ASP A 205 -8.51 -9.28 -2.78
N MET A 206 -9.83 -9.30 -2.54
CA MET A 206 -10.39 -9.05 -1.22
C MET A 206 -10.18 -10.22 -0.25
N HIS A 207 -10.07 -11.47 -0.75
CA HIS A 207 -9.65 -12.61 0.07
C HIS A 207 -8.17 -12.48 0.47
N ALA A 208 -7.32 -12.04 -0.44
CA ALA A 208 -5.91 -11.78 -0.15
C ALA A 208 -5.77 -10.64 0.87
N ASN A 209 -6.52 -9.56 0.70
CA ASN A 209 -6.53 -8.41 1.63
C ASN A 209 -7.04 -8.82 3.03
N TYR A 210 -8.08 -9.65 3.10
CA TYR A 210 -8.57 -10.20 4.37
C TYR A 210 -7.52 -11.07 5.07
N SER A 211 -6.78 -11.88 4.31
CA SER A 211 -5.69 -12.70 4.85
C SER A 211 -4.60 -11.82 5.46
N VAL A 212 -4.21 -10.73 4.78
CA VAL A 212 -3.24 -9.75 5.32
C VAL A 212 -3.80 -9.10 6.59
N TYR A 213 -5.07 -8.70 6.59
CA TYR A 213 -5.73 -8.11 7.77
C TYR A 213 -5.71 -9.06 8.98
N LEU A 214 -6.03 -10.34 8.79
CA LEU A 214 -5.99 -11.35 9.85
C LEU A 214 -4.56 -11.54 10.39
N CYS A 215 -3.56 -11.60 9.51
CA CYS A 215 -2.16 -11.67 9.92
C CYS A 215 -1.76 -10.45 10.75
N SER A 216 -2.15 -9.24 10.33
CA SER A 216 -1.91 -8.02 11.11
C SER A 216 -2.58 -8.07 12.48
N LYS A 217 -3.83 -8.58 12.57
CA LYS A 217 -4.53 -8.79 13.84
C LYS A 217 -3.78 -9.75 14.77
N VAL A 218 -3.23 -10.83 14.23
CA VAL A 218 -2.41 -11.76 15.02
C VAL A 218 -1.14 -11.08 15.51
N CYS A 219 -0.43 -10.33 14.66
CA CYS A 219 0.76 -9.59 15.07
C CYS A 219 0.46 -8.58 16.19
N GLU A 220 -0.67 -7.87 16.12
CA GLU A 220 -1.09 -6.93 17.16
C GLU A 220 -1.40 -7.65 18.48
N LEU A 221 -2.10 -8.79 18.44
CA LEU A 221 -2.35 -9.60 19.65
C LEU A 221 -1.06 -10.12 20.29
N ILE A 222 -0.10 -10.59 19.47
CA ILE A 222 1.20 -11.05 19.97
C ILE A 222 1.96 -9.87 20.58
N ALA A 223 2.01 -8.72 19.92
CA ALA A 223 2.66 -7.53 20.44
C ALA A 223 2.05 -7.08 21.77
N ASP A 224 0.73 -6.96 21.85
CA ASP A 224 0.02 -6.63 23.09
C ASP A 224 0.37 -7.61 24.22
N ARG A 225 0.45 -8.90 23.91
CA ARG A 225 0.79 -9.93 24.89
C ARG A 225 2.23 -9.81 25.37
N THR A 226 3.19 -9.61 24.46
CA THR A 226 4.61 -9.43 24.78
C THR A 226 4.81 -8.19 25.64
N HIS A 227 4.21 -7.06 25.27
CA HIS A 227 4.27 -5.82 26.04
C HIS A 227 3.69 -6.00 27.46
N TYR A 228 2.58 -6.72 27.61
CA TYR A 228 2.01 -7.02 28.92
C TYR A 228 2.93 -7.93 29.77
N VAL A 229 3.43 -9.03 29.19
CA VAL A 229 4.20 -10.04 29.93
C VAL A 229 5.61 -9.58 30.25
N GLU A 230 6.32 -9.03 29.26
CA GLU A 230 7.75 -8.76 29.34
C GLU A 230 8.05 -7.34 29.81
N LEU A 231 7.24 -6.37 29.39
CA LEU A 231 7.42 -4.95 29.73
C LEU A 231 6.50 -4.51 30.88
N GLY A 232 5.55 -5.36 31.30
CA GLY A 232 4.61 -5.05 32.37
C GLY A 232 3.64 -3.92 32.03
N GLU A 233 3.40 -3.68 30.74
CA GLU A 233 2.51 -2.60 30.29
C GLU A 233 1.05 -2.91 30.62
N ASN A 234 0.33 -1.90 31.13
CA ASN A 234 -1.10 -2.02 31.40
C ASN A 234 -1.91 -1.63 30.15
N ASN A 235 -1.83 -2.46 29.10
CA ASN A 235 -2.53 -2.29 27.82
C ASN A 235 -3.87 -3.04 27.76
N GLY A 236 -4.32 -3.63 28.87
CA GLY A 236 -5.56 -4.40 28.93
C GLY A 236 -5.48 -5.82 28.34
N CYS A 237 -4.29 -6.28 27.93
CA CYS A 237 -4.04 -7.65 27.45
C CYS A 237 -3.72 -8.59 28.62
N ASP A 238 -4.74 -8.97 29.40
CA ASP A 238 -4.58 -10.08 30.35
C ASP A 238 -4.76 -11.46 29.67
N SER A 239 -4.36 -12.54 30.34
CA SER A 239 -4.44 -13.89 29.77
C SER A 239 -5.87 -14.29 29.37
N ALA A 240 -6.88 -13.86 30.11
CA ALA A 240 -8.28 -14.17 29.83
C ALA A 240 -8.84 -13.38 28.63
N THR A 241 -8.32 -12.17 28.40
CA THR A 241 -8.69 -11.30 27.28
C THR A 241 -7.98 -11.75 26.01
N PHE A 242 -6.72 -12.16 26.11
CA PHE A 242 -5.97 -12.72 24.98
C PHE A 242 -6.65 -13.98 24.41
N GLU A 243 -7.11 -14.90 25.26
CA GLU A 243 -7.82 -16.12 24.82
C GLU A 243 -9.20 -15.87 24.20
N ARG A 244 -9.78 -14.68 24.38
CA ARG A 244 -11.13 -14.35 23.89
C ARG A 244 -11.15 -13.60 22.54
N ARG A 245 -10.03 -13.02 22.11
CA ARG A 245 -9.93 -12.13 20.93
C ARG A 245 -9.61 -12.86 19.64
#